data_AF-A0A0H1BFQ6-F1
#
_entry.id   AF-A0A0H1BFQ6-F1
#
_cell.length_a   1.000
_cell.length_b   1.000
_cell.length_c   1.000
_cell.angle_alpha   90.00
_cell.angle_beta   90.00
_cell.angle_gamma   90.00
#
_symmetry.space_group_name_H-M   'P 1'
#
loop_
_entity.id
_entity.type
_entity.pdbx_description
1 polymer ?
#
loop_
_entity_poly.entity_id
_entity_poly.type
_entity_poly.pdbx_seq_one_letter_code
_entity_poly.pdbx_strand_id
1 'polypeptide(L)'
;MLHDIGTTEGNLRKTRLSFEFYGGMLAMEVLRDVKGGGGGGEEEEEEETGLLVAPVEQAESVAEAIIRHQDLCEVGKITAVGQLLQLATIFDNTGSYEDLVHPSTIEYVNAAFPRLKWADCFAATIRQENRLKPWAHTTALGEEEFPAKVLGNKLMEKYE
;
A
#
# COMPACT_ATOMS: atom_id res chain seq x y z
N MET A 1 -4.26 3.27 -4.56
CA MET A 1 -4.01 4.60 -3.95
C MET A 1 -3.53 4.49 -2.51
N LEU A 2 -4.36 4.09 -1.54
CA LEU A 2 -4.03 4.24 -0.11
C LEU A 2 -3.13 3.13 0.49
N HIS A 3 -2.81 2.06 -0.24
CA HIS A 3 -2.14 0.89 0.36
C HIS A 3 -0.77 1.16 0.99
N ASP A 4 -0.02 2.12 0.43
CA ASP A 4 1.28 2.55 0.93
C ASP A 4 1.20 3.83 1.79
N ILE A 5 0.02 4.31 2.19
CA ILE A 5 -0.08 5.58 2.95
C ILE A 5 0.70 5.53 4.27
N GLY A 6 0.87 4.33 4.85
CA GLY A 6 1.68 4.10 6.05
C GLY A 6 3.19 4.33 5.85
N THR A 7 3.68 4.34 4.61
CA THR A 7 5.11 4.42 4.25
C THR A 7 5.68 5.83 4.22
N THR A 8 4.84 6.87 4.26
CA THR A 8 5.34 8.24 4.26
C THR A 8 6.24 8.49 5.48
N GLU A 9 7.27 9.32 5.34
CA GLU A 9 8.20 9.57 6.46
C GLU A 9 7.47 10.01 7.74
N GLY A 10 6.45 10.85 7.60
CA GLY A 10 5.62 11.29 8.71
C GLY A 10 4.88 10.12 9.37
N ASN A 11 4.24 9.25 8.59
CA ASN A 11 3.43 8.16 9.12
C ASN A 11 4.29 7.04 9.72
N LEU A 12 5.46 6.75 9.15
CA LEU A 12 6.41 5.78 9.71
C LEU A 12 6.84 6.14 11.14
N ARG A 13 6.92 7.44 11.46
CA ARG A 13 7.36 7.94 12.78
C ARG A 13 6.22 8.22 13.75
N LYS A 14 4.98 8.38 13.27
CA LYS A 14 3.79 8.65 14.10
C LYS A 14 3.31 7.43 14.89
N THR A 15 3.71 6.23 14.49
CA THR A 15 3.23 4.98 15.08
C THR A 15 4.38 4.01 15.35
N ARG A 16 4.12 3.03 16.23
CA ARG A 16 4.98 1.85 16.43
C ARG A 16 4.41 0.60 15.76
N LEU A 17 3.26 0.70 15.11
CA LEU A 17 2.63 -0.39 14.36
C LEU A 17 3.26 -0.53 12.98
N SER A 18 3.24 -1.75 12.44
CA SER A 18 3.63 -2.03 11.06
C SER A 18 2.88 -1.11 10.09
N PHE A 19 3.54 -0.67 9.02
CA PHE A 19 2.98 0.35 8.12
C PHE A 19 1.69 -0.10 7.43
N GLU A 20 1.51 -1.40 7.19
CA GLU A 20 0.30 -1.96 6.57
C GLU A 20 -0.89 -1.81 7.53
N PHE A 21 -0.66 -2.06 8.83
CA PHE A 21 -1.68 -1.94 9.86
C PHE A 21 -2.09 -0.49 10.07
N TYR A 22 -1.09 0.40 10.22
CA TYR A 22 -1.36 1.83 10.37
C TYR A 22 -1.96 2.45 9.11
N GLY A 23 -1.49 2.03 7.94
CA GLY A 23 -2.05 2.43 6.65
C GLY A 23 -3.52 2.02 6.50
N GLY A 24 -3.88 0.80 6.95
CA GLY A 24 -5.26 0.34 6.99
C GLY A 24 -6.14 1.21 7.89
N MET A 25 -5.66 1.56 9.09
CA MET A 25 -6.40 2.47 9.99
C MET A 25 -6.56 3.88 9.40
N LEU A 26 -5.51 4.45 8.80
CA LEU A 26 -5.59 5.75 8.13
C LEU A 26 -6.56 5.74 6.96
N ALA A 27 -6.57 4.67 6.15
CA ALA A 27 -7.50 4.53 5.05
C ALA A 27 -8.95 4.46 5.55
N MET A 28 -9.17 3.76 6.66
CA MET A 28 -10.45 3.65 7.33
C MET A 28 -10.93 5.04 7.81
N GLU A 29 -10.05 5.81 8.46
CA GLU A 29 -10.33 7.19 8.89
C GLU A 29 -10.73 8.09 7.70
N VAL A 30 -9.93 8.09 6.62
CA VAL A 30 -10.20 8.88 5.41
C VAL A 30 -11.54 8.52 4.76
N LEU A 31 -11.93 7.24 4.78
CA LEU A 31 -13.15 6.77 4.14
C LEU A 31 -14.41 6.95 5.00
N ARG A 32 -14.25 7.23 6.30
CA ARG A 32 -15.37 7.51 7.21
C ARG A 32 -15.47 8.96 7.64
N ASP A 33 -14.40 9.74 7.51
CA ASP A 33 -14.39 11.15 7.91
C ASP A 33 -14.62 12.10 6.73
N VAL A 34 -15.76 12.82 6.74
CA VAL A 34 -16.06 13.87 5.76
C VAL A 34 -15.27 15.15 6.01
N LYS A 35 -14.70 15.36 7.20
CA LYS A 35 -13.94 16.58 7.55
C LYS A 35 -12.44 16.51 7.21
N GLY A 36 -11.93 15.37 6.73
CA GLY A 36 -10.50 15.12 6.47
C GLY A 36 -9.98 15.54 5.08
N GLY A 37 -10.83 16.04 4.19
CA GLY A 37 -10.42 16.61 2.91
C GLY A 37 -9.94 18.05 3.10
N GLY A 38 -8.63 18.26 3.26
CA GLY A 38 -8.03 19.56 3.54
C GLY A 38 -8.57 20.73 2.71
N GLY A 39 -9.37 21.57 3.35
CA GLY A 39 -9.86 22.85 2.83
C GLY A 39 -10.51 23.60 3.98
N GLY A 40 -9.76 24.53 4.58
CA GLY A 40 -10.27 25.40 5.64
C GLY A 40 -11.47 26.21 5.13
N GLY A 41 -12.60 26.07 5.81
CA GLY A 41 -13.80 26.85 5.62
C GLY A 41 -14.61 26.74 6.91
N GLU A 42 -14.75 27.87 7.58
CA GLU A 42 -15.47 28.05 8.84
C GLU A 42 -16.95 27.71 8.71
N GLU A 43 -17.49 27.21 9.84
CA GLU A 43 -18.87 27.38 10.33
C GLU A 43 -20.02 26.93 9.41
N GLU A 44 -20.74 25.89 9.83
CA GLU A 44 -22.17 26.00 10.15
C GLU A 44 -22.64 24.71 10.88
N GLU A 45 -23.31 24.91 12.02
CA GLU A 45 -23.94 23.88 12.85
C GLU A 45 -25.27 23.47 12.20
N GLU A 46 -25.30 22.39 11.43
CA GLU A 46 -26.56 21.76 11.01
C GLU A 46 -26.50 20.22 11.10
N GLU A 47 -27.54 19.67 11.74
CA GLU A 47 -27.96 18.26 11.89
C GLU A 47 -26.91 17.14 11.72
N GLU A 48 -26.54 16.59 12.88
CA GLU A 48 -25.57 15.53 13.16
C GLU A 48 -26.01 14.14 12.65
N THR A 49 -26.20 13.98 11.34
CA THR A 49 -26.06 12.66 10.69
C THR A 49 -24.73 12.66 9.95
N GLY A 50 -23.67 12.26 10.64
CA GLY A 50 -22.31 12.21 10.11
C GLY A 50 -22.26 11.45 8.78
N LEU A 51 -22.22 12.19 7.67
CA LEU A 51 -22.10 11.60 6.35
C LEU A 51 -20.74 10.90 6.29
N LEU A 52 -20.71 9.66 5.82
CA LEU A 52 -19.46 8.94 5.58
C LEU A 52 -18.98 9.24 4.15
N VAL A 53 -17.67 9.30 3.92
CA VAL A 53 -17.12 9.43 2.56
C VAL A 53 -17.45 8.20 1.71
N ALA A 54 -17.45 7.01 2.33
CA ALA A 54 -17.84 5.75 1.73
C ALA A 54 -18.73 4.92 2.69
N PRO A 55 -19.55 3.99 2.16
CA PRO A 55 -20.25 2.99 2.97
C PRO A 55 -19.28 2.23 3.87
N VAL A 56 -19.75 1.83 5.06
CA VAL A 56 -18.92 1.14 6.06
C VAL A 56 -18.28 -0.12 5.47
N GLU A 57 -19.05 -0.90 4.71
CA GLU A 57 -18.57 -2.15 4.09
C GLU A 57 -17.45 -1.88 3.08
N GLN A 58 -17.50 -0.75 2.38
CA GLN A 58 -16.43 -0.35 1.47
C GLN A 58 -15.19 0.10 2.23
N ALA A 59 -15.35 0.89 3.30
CA ALA A 59 -14.24 1.32 4.15
C ALA A 59 -13.53 0.12 4.79
N GLU A 60 -14.29 -0.84 5.31
CA GLU A 60 -13.79 -2.10 5.88
C GLU A 60 -13.11 -2.96 4.80
N SER A 61 -13.69 -3.09 3.60
CA SER A 61 -13.08 -3.83 2.50
C SER A 61 -11.73 -3.23 2.07
N VAL A 62 -11.58 -1.90 2.09
CA VAL A 62 -10.31 -1.24 1.78
C VAL A 62 -9.31 -1.46 2.91
N ALA A 63 -9.73 -1.28 4.16
CA ALA A 63 -8.86 -1.49 5.32
C ALA A 63 -8.33 -2.94 5.38
N GLU A 64 -9.19 -3.95 5.20
CA GLU A 64 -8.81 -5.37 5.15
C GLU A 64 -7.79 -5.64 4.02
N ALA A 65 -8.04 -5.11 2.82
CA ALA A 65 -7.12 -5.29 1.69
C ALA A 65 -5.75 -4.66 1.96
N ILE A 66 -5.71 -3.46 2.56
CA ILE A 66 -4.46 -2.78 2.91
C ILE A 66 -3.73 -3.51 4.03
N ILE A 67 -4.42 -3.93 5.09
CA ILE A 67 -3.78 -4.65 6.21
C ILE A 67 -3.10 -5.93 5.71
N ARG A 68 -3.68 -6.60 4.72
CA ARG A 68 -3.21 -7.89 4.22
C ARG A 68 -2.41 -7.81 2.92
N HIS A 69 -2.06 -6.62 2.41
CA HIS A 69 -1.43 -6.51 1.08
C HIS A 69 0.02 -7.07 1.03
N GLN A 70 0.67 -7.25 2.19
CA GLN A 70 1.96 -7.94 2.32
C GLN A 70 1.83 -9.33 2.97
N ASP A 71 0.61 -9.78 3.27
CA ASP A 71 0.33 -11.08 3.87
C ASP A 71 0.37 -12.19 2.80
N LEU A 72 1.55 -12.43 2.23
CA LEU A 72 1.81 -13.36 1.12
C LEU A 72 1.77 -14.84 1.55
N CYS A 73 0.75 -15.20 2.33
CA CYS A 73 0.50 -16.57 2.80
C CYS A 73 0.24 -17.56 1.65
N GLU A 74 0.62 -18.82 1.85
CA GLU A 74 0.42 -19.91 0.88
C GLU A 74 -0.96 -20.60 0.99
N VAL A 75 -1.65 -20.45 2.12
CA VAL A 75 -2.93 -21.13 2.42
C VAL A 75 -3.97 -20.16 3.00
N GLY A 76 -5.25 -20.54 2.90
CA GLY A 76 -6.37 -19.78 3.46
C GLY A 76 -7.23 -19.09 2.40
N LYS A 77 -7.95 -18.04 2.80
CA LYS A 77 -8.79 -17.22 1.91
C LYS A 77 -8.53 -15.73 2.14
N ILE A 78 -8.79 -14.95 1.10
CA ILE A 78 -8.70 -13.49 1.10
C ILE A 78 -9.84 -12.93 0.23
N THR A 79 -10.18 -11.65 0.42
CA THR A 79 -11.15 -10.96 -0.44
C THR A 79 -10.59 -10.80 -1.86
N ALA A 80 -11.46 -10.67 -2.86
CA ALA A 80 -11.03 -10.47 -4.25
C ALA A 80 -10.18 -9.19 -4.40
N VAL A 81 -10.57 -8.10 -3.71
CA VAL A 81 -9.82 -6.84 -3.71
C VAL A 81 -8.45 -7.03 -3.04
N GLY A 82 -8.38 -7.75 -1.93
CA GLY A 82 -7.11 -8.06 -1.26
C GLY A 82 -6.17 -8.89 -2.14
N GLN A 83 -6.68 -9.93 -2.81
CA GLN A 83 -5.87 -10.75 -3.72
C GLN A 83 -5.36 -9.94 -4.91
N LEU A 84 -6.22 -9.13 -5.52
CA LEU A 84 -5.82 -8.28 -6.64
C LEU A 84 -4.74 -7.29 -6.22
N LEU A 85 -4.86 -6.72 -5.02
CA LEU A 85 -3.86 -5.81 -4.47
C LEU A 85 -2.52 -6.53 -4.23
N GLN A 86 -2.52 -7.72 -3.62
CA GLN A 86 -1.30 -8.51 -3.43
C GLN A 86 -0.60 -8.81 -4.76
N LEU A 87 -1.35 -9.27 -5.77
CA LEU A 87 -0.82 -9.59 -7.09
C LEU A 87 -0.22 -8.36 -7.76
N ALA A 88 -0.94 -7.22 -7.74
CA ALA A 88 -0.45 -5.98 -8.34
C ALA A 88 0.81 -5.46 -7.62
N THR A 89 0.82 -5.45 -6.29
CA THR A 89 1.97 -4.98 -5.50
C THR A 89 3.19 -5.85 -5.72
N ILE A 90 3.09 -7.18 -5.66
CA ILE A 90 4.25 -8.06 -5.84
C ILE A 90 4.72 -8.13 -7.31
N PHE A 91 3.80 -7.96 -8.26
CA PHE A 91 4.14 -7.80 -9.67
C PHE A 91 5.00 -6.54 -9.88
N ASP A 92 4.58 -5.40 -9.35
CA ASP A 92 5.29 -4.14 -9.55
C ASP A 92 6.65 -4.10 -8.81
N ASN A 93 6.69 -4.72 -7.63
CA ASN A 93 7.85 -4.71 -6.76
C ASN A 93 8.91 -5.74 -7.16
N THR A 94 8.51 -6.94 -7.58
CA THR A 94 9.46 -8.04 -7.83
C THR A 94 9.32 -8.70 -9.20
N GLY A 95 8.43 -8.21 -10.07
CA GLY A 95 8.19 -8.80 -11.39
C GLY A 95 7.51 -10.18 -11.34
N SER A 96 6.95 -10.55 -10.19
CA SER A 96 6.28 -11.85 -10.04
C SER A 96 4.94 -11.87 -10.79
N TYR A 97 4.54 -13.04 -11.29
CA TYR A 97 3.30 -13.23 -12.05
C TYR A 97 3.26 -12.44 -13.37
N GLU A 98 4.40 -12.29 -14.04
CA GLU A 98 4.51 -11.56 -15.31
C GLU A 98 3.62 -12.15 -16.42
N ASP A 99 3.33 -13.45 -16.35
CA ASP A 99 2.50 -14.20 -17.28
C ASP A 99 1.01 -13.82 -17.22
N LEU A 100 0.58 -13.14 -16.16
CA LEU A 100 -0.80 -12.68 -16.00
C LEU A 100 -1.10 -11.36 -16.74
N VAL A 101 -0.06 -10.62 -17.18
CA VAL A 101 -0.21 -9.28 -17.77
C VAL A 101 0.47 -9.21 -19.13
N HIS A 102 -0.28 -8.83 -20.16
CA HIS A 102 0.28 -8.70 -21.50
C HIS A 102 1.40 -7.64 -21.55
N PRO A 103 2.55 -7.88 -22.22
CA PRO A 103 3.69 -6.96 -22.22
C PRO A 103 3.37 -5.53 -22.63
N SER A 104 2.47 -5.34 -23.61
CA SER A 104 2.04 -4.00 -24.03
C SER A 104 1.33 -3.24 -22.92
N THR A 105 0.56 -3.91 -22.07
CA THR A 105 -0.09 -3.27 -20.91
C THR A 105 0.95 -2.75 -19.93
N ILE A 106 2.02 -3.52 -19.69
CA ILE A 106 3.14 -3.14 -18.83
C ILE A 106 3.84 -1.90 -19.39
N GLU A 107 4.13 -1.90 -20.69
CA GLU A 107 4.75 -0.76 -21.39
C GLU A 107 3.88 0.50 -21.32
N TYR A 108 2.59 0.40 -21.63
CA TYR A 108 1.68 1.55 -21.60
C TYR A 108 1.49 2.12 -20.19
N VAL A 109 1.39 1.27 -19.16
CA VAL A 109 1.25 1.73 -17.77
C VAL A 109 2.51 2.46 -17.32
N ASN A 110 3.71 1.90 -17.55
CA ASN A 110 4.96 2.55 -17.16
C ASN A 110 5.26 3.81 -17.98
N ALA A 111 4.77 3.91 -19.22
CA ALA A 111 4.85 5.14 -20.01
C ALA A 111 3.93 6.25 -19.45
N ALA A 112 2.73 5.89 -18.99
CA ALA A 112 1.77 6.83 -18.40
C ALA A 112 2.13 7.23 -16.97
N PHE A 113 2.71 6.31 -16.20
CA PHE A 113 3.10 6.48 -14.80
C PHE A 113 4.55 6.01 -14.62
N PRO A 114 5.54 6.88 -14.89
CA PRO A 114 6.95 6.52 -14.78
C PRO A 114 7.34 6.06 -13.37
N ARG A 115 8.26 5.09 -13.28
CA ARG A 115 8.65 4.45 -12.01
C ARG A 115 9.50 5.33 -11.11
N LEU A 116 10.32 6.20 -11.69
CA LEU A 116 11.17 7.15 -10.98
C LEU A 116 12.11 6.45 -9.97
N LYS A 117 12.83 5.41 -10.40
CA LYS A 117 13.66 4.55 -9.53
C LYS A 117 12.87 3.90 -8.40
N TRP A 118 11.70 3.36 -8.74
CA TRP A 118 10.80 2.72 -7.80
C TRP A 118 11.50 1.64 -6.96
N ALA A 119 12.32 0.79 -7.59
CA ALA A 119 12.99 -0.29 -6.88
C ALA A 119 13.90 0.21 -5.75
N ASP A 120 14.64 1.31 -5.99
CA ASP A 120 15.48 1.95 -4.97
C ASP A 120 14.62 2.58 -3.87
N CYS A 121 13.56 3.30 -4.24
CA CYS A 121 12.64 3.95 -3.31
C CYS A 121 11.96 2.93 -2.38
N PHE A 122 11.44 1.85 -2.92
CA PHE A 122 10.72 0.84 -2.15
C PHE A 122 11.67 0.01 -1.27
N ALA A 123 12.85 -0.38 -1.79
CA ALA A 123 13.86 -1.06 -0.98
C ALA A 123 14.35 -0.18 0.19
N ALA A 124 14.53 1.13 -0.02
CA ALA A 124 14.85 2.06 1.06
C ALA A 124 13.72 2.16 2.09
N THR A 125 12.46 2.15 1.64
CA THR A 125 11.27 2.18 2.50
C THR A 125 11.18 0.94 3.38
N ILE A 126 11.38 -0.26 2.84
CA ILE A 126 11.40 -1.52 3.61
C ILE A 126 12.49 -1.47 4.69
N ARG A 127 13.71 -1.07 4.32
CA ARG A 127 14.83 -0.96 5.28
C ARG A 127 14.51 0.06 6.38
N GLN A 128 13.86 1.15 6.03
CA GLN A 128 13.48 2.19 6.98
C GLN A 128 12.37 1.71 7.94
N GLU A 129 11.38 0.97 7.45
CA GLU A 129 10.35 0.32 8.29
C GLU A 129 11.00 -0.64 9.29
N ASN A 130 11.82 -1.59 8.80
CA ASN A 130 12.49 -2.58 9.65
C ASN A 130 13.43 -1.91 10.68
N ARG A 131 14.13 -0.84 10.30
CA ARG A 131 14.98 -0.07 11.22
C ARG A 131 14.20 0.64 12.32
N LEU A 132 13.08 1.28 11.98
CA LEU A 132 12.26 2.01 12.96
C LEU A 132 11.43 1.05 13.83
N LYS A 133 11.03 -0.08 13.26
CA LYS A 133 10.12 -1.05 13.84
C LYS A 133 10.66 -2.47 13.58
N PRO A 134 11.66 -2.92 14.36
CA PRO A 134 12.24 -4.27 14.17
C PRO A 134 11.26 -5.43 14.41
N TRP A 135 10.06 -5.13 14.90
CA TRP A 135 8.95 -6.06 15.09
C TRP A 135 7.86 -5.92 14.01
N ALA A 136 8.08 -5.11 12.97
CA ALA A 136 7.10 -4.87 11.91
C ALA A 136 6.79 -6.16 11.14
N HIS A 137 5.56 -6.28 10.67
CA HIS A 137 5.12 -7.42 9.86
C HIS A 137 5.97 -7.59 8.59
N THR A 138 6.45 -6.50 7.99
CA THR A 138 7.39 -6.51 6.86
C THR A 138 8.63 -7.41 7.07
N THR A 139 9.10 -7.57 8.32
CA THR A 139 10.21 -8.49 8.64
C THR A 139 9.91 -9.95 8.29
N ALA A 140 8.64 -10.36 8.23
CA ALA A 140 8.22 -11.71 7.84
C ALA A 140 8.53 -12.03 6.36
N LEU A 141 8.79 -11.01 5.53
CA LEU A 141 9.20 -11.17 4.14
C LEU A 141 10.71 -11.43 3.97
N GLY A 142 11.49 -11.31 5.06
CA GLY A 142 12.95 -11.37 5.06
C GLY A 142 13.58 -9.98 5.02
N GLU A 143 14.40 -9.66 6.03
CA GLU A 143 14.96 -8.32 6.21
C GLU A 143 15.92 -7.91 5.10
N GLU A 144 16.67 -8.86 4.53
CA GLU A 144 17.57 -8.62 3.40
C GLU A 144 17.06 -9.24 2.10
N GLU A 145 16.38 -10.39 2.21
CA GLU A 145 15.86 -11.14 1.08
C GLU A 145 14.82 -10.34 0.30
N PHE A 146 13.90 -9.67 0.99
CA PHE A 146 12.83 -8.92 0.33
C PHE A 146 13.34 -7.65 -0.37
N PRO A 147 14.13 -6.76 0.27
CA PRO A 147 14.77 -5.65 -0.43
C PRO A 147 15.66 -6.10 -1.60
N ALA A 148 16.41 -7.19 -1.44
CA ALA A 148 17.24 -7.72 -2.53
C ALA A 148 16.39 -8.21 -3.70
N LYS A 149 15.26 -8.86 -3.43
CA LYS A 149 14.32 -9.29 -4.47
C LYS A 149 13.69 -8.11 -5.22
N VAL A 150 13.37 -7.02 -4.51
CA VAL A 150 12.88 -5.77 -5.12
C VAL A 150 13.93 -5.16 -6.05
N LEU A 151 15.17 -5.00 -5.56
CA LEU A 151 16.28 -4.46 -6.36
C LEU A 151 16.66 -5.37 -7.54
N GLY A 152 16.36 -6.67 -7.43
CA GLY A 152 16.57 -7.68 -8.47
C GLY A 152 15.45 -7.79 -9.51
N ASN A 153 14.46 -6.88 -9.54
CA ASN A 153 13.31 -6.95 -10.44
C ASN A 153 13.71 -6.76 -11.91
N LYS A 154 13.90 -7.88 -12.62
CA LYS A 154 14.29 -7.89 -14.05
C LYS A 154 13.19 -7.49 -15.01
N LEU A 155 11.93 -7.70 -14.66
CA LEU A 155 10.81 -7.30 -15.50
C LEU A 155 10.75 -5.78 -15.66
N MET A 156 11.01 -5.06 -14.56
CA MET A 156 10.86 -3.61 -14.49
C MET A 156 12.14 -2.82 -14.74
N GLU A 157 13.31 -3.47 -14.81
CA GLU A 157 14.64 -2.83 -14.94
C GLU A 157 14.74 -1.79 -16.06
N LYS A 158 14.07 -2.00 -17.19
CA LYS A 158 14.08 -1.06 -18.33
C LYS A 158 13.18 0.18 -18.18
N TYR A 159 12.38 0.23 -17.12
CA TYR A 159 11.42 1.31 -16.84
C TYR A 159 11.81 2.17 -15.63
N GLU A 160 12.93 1.87 -14.97
CA GLU A 160 13.42 2.56 -13.76
C GLU A 160 13.94 3.98 -14.00
#